data_AF-A0A2E5ZFU7-F1
#
_entry.id   AF-A0A2E5ZFU7-F1
#
_cell.length_a   1.000
_cell.length_b   1.000
_cell.length_c   1.000
_cell.angle_alpha   90.00
_cell.angle_beta   90.00
_cell.angle_gamma   90.00
#
_symmetry.space_group_name_H-M   'P 1'
#
loop_
_entity.id
_entity.type
_entity.pdbx_description
1 polymer ?
#
loop_
_entity_poly.entity_id
_entity_poly.type
_entity_poly.pdbx_seq_one_letter_code
_entity_poly.pdbx_strand_id
1 'polypeptide(L)'
;MGTVDGMSRSAIGDDGRMRVLVRGLLAACPTCGGRGLFHWPDRRGWLRIRPTCPGCGLAFERTHGHWIGAVAVNTVMSAAAILVALVVSFVATWPDPEVVEVLLPTVGTSLVAPLVLAPTSRTLWTALVVLVLPPEAPT
;
A
#
# COMPACT_ATOMS: atom_id res chain seq x y z
N MET A 1 -29.65 -14.10 -22.18
CA MET A 1 -28.79 -14.14 -23.38
C MET A 1 -28.44 -12.70 -23.73
N GLY A 2 -27.46 -12.16 -22.99
CA GLY A 2 -26.86 -10.85 -23.21
C GLY A 2 -25.37 -11.10 -23.10
N THR A 3 -24.66 -10.85 -24.20
CA THR A 3 -23.26 -11.17 -24.37
C THR A 3 -22.42 -10.29 -23.45
N VAL A 4 -21.87 -10.87 -22.38
CA VAL A 4 -20.64 -10.36 -21.78
C VAL A 4 -19.47 -10.84 -22.64
N ASP A 5 -19.48 -10.33 -23.88
CA ASP A 5 -18.34 -10.39 -24.78
C ASP A 5 -17.19 -9.61 -24.14
N GLY A 6 -16.07 -10.28 -23.93
CA GLY A 6 -14.82 -9.66 -24.33
C GLY A 6 -14.16 -8.67 -23.36
N MET A 7 -14.29 -8.81 -22.03
CA MET A 7 -13.17 -8.39 -21.15
C MET A 7 -12.04 -9.44 -21.21
N SER A 8 -11.69 -9.75 -22.45
CA SER A 8 -10.54 -10.50 -22.90
C SER A 8 -9.33 -10.21 -22.01
N ARG A 9 -8.54 -11.25 -21.79
CA ARG A 9 -7.14 -11.31 -21.34
C ARG A 9 -6.17 -10.26 -21.97
N SER A 10 -6.66 -9.27 -22.70
CA SER A 10 -5.89 -8.21 -23.33
C SER A 10 -5.39 -7.25 -22.26
N ALA A 11 -4.08 -7.30 -22.06
CA ALA A 11 -3.21 -6.31 -21.42
C ALA A 11 -3.98 -5.12 -20.82
N ILE A 12 -4.04 -5.06 -19.49
CA ILE A 12 -4.18 -3.79 -18.80
C ILE A 12 -3.16 -2.86 -19.45
N GLY A 13 -3.60 -1.92 -20.29
CA GLY A 13 -2.71 -0.95 -20.92
C GLY A 13 -1.97 -0.17 -19.84
N ASP A 14 -0.88 0.52 -20.19
CA ASP A 14 -0.06 1.22 -19.19
C ASP A 14 -0.89 2.17 -18.30
N ASP A 15 -1.91 2.81 -18.88
CA ASP A 15 -2.89 3.65 -18.17
C ASP A 15 -3.74 2.91 -17.13
N GLY A 16 -4.04 1.63 -17.37
CA GLY A 16 -4.76 0.78 -16.44
C GLY A 16 -3.87 0.27 -15.31
N ARG A 17 -2.60 -0.05 -15.63
CA ARG A 17 -1.62 -0.53 -14.65
C ARG A 17 -1.28 0.56 -13.65
N MET A 18 -1.08 1.78 -14.16
CA MET A 18 -0.87 2.96 -13.33
C MET A 18 -2.06 3.20 -12.39
N ARG A 19 -3.30 3.10 -12.88
CA ARG A 19 -4.49 3.25 -12.03
C ARG A 19 -4.55 2.22 -10.90
N VAL A 20 -4.20 0.97 -11.17
CA VAL A 20 -4.17 -0.10 -10.16
C VAL A 20 -3.13 0.22 -9.07
N LEU A 21 -1.92 0.66 -9.47
CA LEU A 21 -0.86 1.04 -8.53
C LEU A 21 -1.25 2.28 -7.71
N VAL A 22 -1.82 3.31 -8.33
CA VAL A 22 -2.28 4.53 -7.65
C VAL A 22 -3.36 4.20 -6.63
N ARG A 23 -4.32 3.34 -6.96
CA ARG A 23 -5.31 2.85 -5.99
C ARG A 23 -4.66 2.13 -4.80
N GLY A 24 -3.65 1.31 -5.07
CA GLY A 24 -2.83 0.66 -4.05
C GLY A 24 -2.11 1.66 -3.14
N LEU A 25 -1.53 2.72 -3.70
CA LEU A 25 -0.89 3.80 -2.95
C LEU A 25 -1.87 4.61 -2.08
N LEU A 26 -3.11 4.74 -2.52
CA LEU A 26 -4.17 5.49 -1.83
C LEU A 26 -4.95 4.66 -0.80
N ALA A 27 -4.41 3.50 -0.39
CA ALA A 27 -5.08 2.57 0.52
C ALA A 27 -6.50 2.15 0.07
N ALA A 28 -6.71 2.07 -1.25
CA ALA A 28 -7.98 1.67 -1.87
C ALA A 28 -7.85 0.30 -2.54
N CYS A 29 -9.00 -0.30 -2.89
CA CYS A 29 -9.01 -1.59 -3.57
C CYS A 29 -8.36 -1.45 -4.96
N PRO A 30 -7.34 -2.25 -5.31
CA PRO A 30 -6.69 -2.14 -6.61
C PRO A 30 -7.64 -2.41 -7.79
N THR A 31 -8.57 -3.36 -7.62
CA THR A 31 -9.50 -3.79 -8.66
C THR A 31 -10.66 -2.80 -8.85
N CYS A 32 -11.44 -2.53 -7.80
CA CYS A 32 -12.65 -1.70 -7.92
C CYS A 32 -12.48 -0.24 -7.47
N GLY A 33 -11.39 0.11 -6.77
CA GLY A 33 -11.21 1.44 -6.19
C GLY A 33 -11.99 1.70 -4.88
N GLY A 34 -12.70 0.70 -4.35
CA GLY A 34 -13.45 0.79 -3.10
C GLY A 34 -12.57 1.19 -1.90
N ARG A 35 -13.11 2.06 -1.04
CA ARG A 35 -12.50 2.53 0.21
C ARG A 35 -13.11 1.82 1.42
N GLY A 36 -12.62 2.11 2.63
CA GLY A 36 -13.12 1.49 3.86
C GLY A 36 -12.64 0.04 4.05
N LEU A 37 -11.49 -0.29 3.47
CA LEU A 37 -10.86 -1.61 3.61
C LEU A 37 -10.34 -1.90 5.01
N PHE A 38 -10.04 -0.83 5.75
CA PHE A 38 -9.57 -0.85 7.11
C PHE A 38 -10.71 -0.43 8.02
N HIS A 39 -10.84 -1.10 9.16
CA HIS A 39 -11.80 -0.68 10.17
C HIS A 39 -11.35 0.66 10.78
N TRP A 40 -12.15 1.71 10.57
CA TRP A 40 -12.07 2.96 11.34
C TRP A 40 -12.41 2.67 12.82
N PRO A 41 -12.04 3.54 13.77
CA PRO A 41 -11.30 3.30 15.01
C PRO A 41 -12.12 2.44 15.99
N ASP A 42 -12.27 1.15 15.73
CA ASP A 42 -12.84 0.24 16.71
C ASP A 42 -11.71 -0.23 17.64
N ARG A 43 -12.01 -0.50 18.91
CA ARG A 43 -11.03 -0.89 19.96
C ARG A 43 -10.25 -2.18 19.64
N ARG A 44 -10.44 -2.76 18.46
CA ARG A 44 -9.92 -4.05 17.98
C ARG A 44 -8.74 -3.92 16.99
N GLY A 45 -8.32 -2.71 16.63
CA GLY A 45 -7.03 -2.45 15.99
C GLY A 45 -7.11 -1.63 14.69
N TRP A 46 -6.38 -0.51 14.68
CA TRP A 46 -6.25 0.47 13.59
C TRP A 46 -5.72 -0.13 12.26
N LEU A 47 -5.06 -1.29 12.33
CA LEU A 47 -4.31 -1.89 11.23
C LEU A 47 -4.88 -3.23 10.75
N ARG A 48 -6.13 -3.59 11.07
CA ARG A 48 -6.76 -4.79 10.50
C ARG A 48 -7.45 -4.47 9.19
N ILE A 49 -6.93 -5.05 8.11
CA ILE A 49 -7.59 -5.06 6.81
C ILE A 49 -8.72 -6.10 6.85
N ARG A 50 -9.83 -5.82 6.18
CA ARG A 50 -10.88 -6.81 5.94
C ARG A 50 -10.29 -8.00 5.16
N PRO A 51 -10.78 -9.23 5.38
CA PRO A 51 -10.32 -10.39 4.61
C PRO A 51 -10.66 -10.26 3.12
N THR A 52 -11.81 -9.65 2.81
CA THR A 52 -12.30 -9.39 1.45
C THR A 52 -12.74 -7.94 1.28
N CYS A 53 -12.69 -7.43 0.04
CA CYS A 53 -13.22 -6.13 -0.31
C CYS A 53 -14.76 -6.13 -0.28
N PRO A 54 -15.42 -5.19 0.41
CA PRO A 54 -16.89 -5.14 0.46
C PRO A 54 -17.55 -4.76 -0.87
N GLY A 55 -16.81 -4.11 -1.79
CA GLY A 55 -17.35 -3.69 -3.09
C GLY A 55 -17.28 -4.77 -4.17
N CYS A 56 -16.16 -5.48 -4.28
CA CYS A 56 -15.93 -6.45 -5.35
C CYS A 56 -15.52 -7.86 -4.89
N GLY A 57 -15.53 -8.13 -3.58
CA GLY A 57 -15.22 -9.46 -3.03
C GLY A 57 -13.74 -9.87 -3.06
N LEU A 58 -12.82 -8.99 -3.51
CA LEU A 58 -11.40 -9.33 -3.64
C LEU A 58 -10.81 -9.81 -2.30
N ALA A 59 -10.30 -11.04 -2.26
CA ALA A 59 -9.54 -11.55 -1.11
C ALA A 59 -8.15 -10.92 -1.06
N PHE A 60 -7.82 -10.28 0.07
CA PHE A 60 -6.53 -9.62 0.31
C PHE A 60 -5.43 -10.61 0.72
N GLU A 61 -5.79 -11.78 1.23
CA GLU A 61 -4.87 -12.80 1.71
C GLU A 61 -5.17 -14.12 1.01
N ARG A 62 -4.74 -14.24 -0.25
CA ARG A 62 -5.08 -15.40 -1.11
C ARG A 62 -4.20 -16.62 -0.85
N THR A 63 -2.99 -16.40 -0.37
CA THR A 63 -1.97 -17.43 -0.16
C THR A 63 -1.33 -17.26 1.20
N HIS A 64 -0.96 -18.38 1.83
CA HIS A 64 -0.11 -18.33 3.02
C HIS A 64 1.20 -17.61 2.69
N GLY A 65 1.52 -16.56 3.43
CA GLY A 65 2.70 -15.72 3.21
C GLY A 65 2.45 -14.45 2.40
N HIS A 66 1.22 -14.20 1.90
CA HIS A 66 0.91 -12.94 1.22
C HIS A 66 1.17 -11.71 2.10
N TRP A 67 0.98 -11.83 3.42
CA TRP A 67 1.31 -10.80 4.41
C TRP A 67 2.81 -10.43 4.44
N ILE A 68 3.71 -11.37 4.13
CA ILE A 68 5.16 -11.15 4.17
C ILE A 68 5.57 -10.13 3.09
N GLY A 69 4.95 -10.20 1.91
CA GLY A 69 5.17 -9.22 0.86
C GLY A 69 4.72 -7.81 1.26
N ALA A 70 3.59 -7.70 1.97
CA ALA A 70 3.16 -6.40 2.51
C ALA A 70 4.10 -5.83 3.57
N VAL A 71 4.76 -6.70 4.36
CA VAL A 71 5.82 -6.30 5.30
C VAL A 71 7.05 -5.81 4.53
N ALA A 72 7.50 -6.55 3.51
CA ALA A 72 8.64 -6.15 2.68
C ALA A 72 8.43 -4.77 2.02
N VAL A 73 7.24 -4.55 1.44
CA VAL A 73 6.87 -3.24 0.88
C VAL A 73 6.87 -2.15 1.95
N ASN A 74 6.34 -2.43 3.15
CA ASN A 74 6.35 -1.47 4.26
C ASN A 74 7.77 -1.08 4.67
N THR A 75 8.67 -2.06 4.74
CA THR A 75 10.09 -1.84 5.07
C THR A 75 10.76 -0.93 4.05
N VAL A 76 10.57 -1.18 2.75
CA VAL A 76 11.14 -0.34 1.68
C VAL A 76 10.60 1.09 1.77
N MET A 77 9.27 1.25 1.92
CA MET A 77 8.66 2.57 2.03
C MET A 77 9.12 3.32 3.29
N SER A 78 9.25 2.61 4.42
CA SER A 78 9.71 3.20 5.68
C SER A 78 11.19 3.60 5.60
N ALA A 79 12.04 2.77 5.00
CA ALA A 79 13.45 3.10 4.77
C ALA A 79 13.60 4.33 3.87
N ALA A 80 12.79 4.42 2.81
CA ALA A 80 12.76 5.61 1.95
C ALA A 80 12.30 6.86 2.72
N ALA A 81 11.28 6.75 3.57
CA ALA A 81 10.82 7.87 4.40
C ALA A 81 11.89 8.33 5.40
N ILE A 82 12.59 7.39 6.04
CA ILE A 82 13.70 7.69 6.96
C ILE A 82 14.83 8.41 6.22
N LEU A 83 15.20 7.93 5.02
CA LEU A 83 16.24 8.56 4.21
C LEU A 83 15.84 9.99 3.81
N VAL A 84 14.60 10.20 3.38
CA VAL A 84 14.07 11.54 3.07
C VAL A 84 14.12 12.44 4.29
N ALA A 85 13.67 11.96 5.46
CA ALA A 85 13.71 12.71 6.71
C ALA A 85 15.14 13.12 7.07
N LEU A 86 16.10 12.20 6.96
CA LEU A 86 17.51 12.47 7.22
C LEU A 86 18.06 13.55 6.27
N VAL A 87 17.86 13.40 4.96
CA VAL A 87 18.36 14.35 3.95
C VAL A 87 17.73 15.72 4.13
N VAL A 88 16.41 15.79 4.31
CA VAL A 88 15.69 17.05 4.50
C VAL A 88 16.16 17.76 5.77
N SER A 89 16.30 17.04 6.88
CA SER A 89 16.75 17.63 8.15
C SER A 89 18.18 18.16 8.02
N PHE A 90 19.08 17.39 7.41
CA PHE A 90 20.47 17.78 7.21
C PHE A 90 20.62 19.00 6.29
N VAL A 91 19.85 19.06 5.19
CA VAL A 91 19.87 20.21 4.28
C VAL A 91 19.27 21.45 4.94
N ALA A 92 18.23 21.29 5.78
CA ALA A 92 17.58 22.40 6.45
C ALA A 92 18.45 23.06 7.53
N THR A 93 19.36 22.31 8.16
CA THR A 93 20.22 22.78 9.25
C THR A 93 21.65 23.08 8.81
N TRP A 94 21.92 23.00 7.50
CA TRP A 94 23.20 23.40 6.92
C TRP A 94 23.46 24.90 7.13
N PRO A 95 24.70 25.34 7.49
CA PRO A 95 25.98 24.61 7.43
C PRO A 95 26.45 23.95 8.73
N ASP A 96 25.81 24.20 9.87
CA ASP A 96 26.26 23.72 11.18
C ASP A 96 25.17 22.84 11.82
N PRO A 97 24.94 21.63 11.29
CA PRO A 97 23.83 20.78 11.71
C PRO A 97 24.09 20.21 13.11
N GLU A 98 23.23 20.55 14.07
CA GLU A 98 23.28 19.88 15.37
C GLU A 98 22.77 18.44 15.24
N VAL A 99 23.44 17.50 15.92
CA VAL A 99 23.08 16.07 15.88
C VAL A 99 21.61 15.86 16.27
N VAL A 100 21.12 16.62 17.25
CA VAL A 100 19.75 16.51 17.76
C VAL A 100 18.72 16.89 16.69
N GLU A 101 19.00 17.91 15.88
CA GLU A 101 18.08 18.42 14.85
C GLU A 101 17.90 17.42 13.70
N VAL A 102 18.91 16.59 13.41
CA VAL A 102 18.83 15.52 12.40
C VAL A 102 18.31 14.22 12.99
N LEU A 103 18.73 13.89 14.22
CA LEU A 103 18.42 12.61 14.86
C LEU A 103 16.94 12.52 15.26
N LEU A 104 16.38 13.57 15.88
CA LEU A 104 14.97 13.58 16.32
C LEU A 104 13.99 13.27 15.19
N PRO A 105 13.99 13.98 14.04
CA PRO A 105 13.06 13.70 12.95
C PRO A 105 13.31 12.33 12.30
N THR A 106 14.57 11.89 12.20
CA THR A 106 14.92 10.59 11.63
C THR A 106 14.40 9.44 12.50
N VAL A 107 14.63 9.49 13.82
CA VAL A 107 14.13 8.50 14.78
C VAL A 107 12.60 8.54 14.87
N GLY A 108 12.02 9.74 14.94
CA GLY A 108 10.57 9.91 14.95
C GLY A 108 9.92 9.28 13.72
N THR A 109 10.50 9.51 12.54
CA THR A 109 10.05 8.91 11.28
C THR A 109 10.20 7.39 11.30
N SER A 110 11.30 6.85 11.83
CA SER A 110 11.49 5.39 11.94
C SER A 110 10.42 4.69 12.79
N LEU A 111 9.84 5.37 13.76
CA LEU A 111 8.77 4.83 14.60
C LEU A 111 7.39 5.01 13.97
N VAL A 112 7.15 6.17 13.35
CA VAL A 112 5.83 6.55 12.83
C VAL A 112 5.57 5.98 11.43
N ALA A 113 6.56 6.03 10.54
CA ALA A 113 6.43 5.60 9.14
C ALA A 113 5.87 4.17 8.99
N PRO A 114 6.40 3.12 9.66
CA PRO A 114 5.89 1.77 9.46
C PRO A 114 4.43 1.60 9.91
N LEU A 115 3.96 2.41 10.86
CA LEU A 115 2.57 2.39 11.33
C LEU A 115 1.63 3.11 10.37
N VAL A 116 2.05 4.28 9.87
CA VAL A 116 1.25 5.09 8.92
C VAL A 116 1.21 4.46 7.54
N LEU A 117 2.30 3.82 7.11
CA LEU A 117 2.43 3.23 5.78
C LEU A 117 1.94 1.78 5.68
N ALA A 118 1.71 1.10 6.81
CA ALA A 118 1.20 -0.29 6.82
C ALA A 118 -0.11 -0.52 6.05
N PRO A 119 -1.11 0.39 6.07
CA PRO A 119 -2.30 0.25 5.22
C PRO A 119 -1.95 0.31 3.74
N THR A 120 -1.15 1.30 3.35
CA THR A 120 -0.71 1.51 1.97
C THR A 120 0.15 0.35 1.48
N SER A 121 1.04 -0.18 2.31
CA SER A 121 1.91 -1.30 1.92
C SER A 121 1.11 -2.55 1.60
N ARG A 122 0.02 -2.84 2.35
CA ARG A 122 -0.86 -3.98 2.10
C ARG A 122 -1.64 -3.84 0.79
N THR A 123 -2.23 -2.68 0.55
CA THR A 123 -3.00 -2.43 -0.68
C THR A 123 -2.09 -2.34 -1.90
N LEU A 124 -0.90 -1.76 -1.76
CA LEU A 124 0.11 -1.70 -2.82
C LEU A 124 0.66 -3.09 -3.16
N TRP A 125 1.00 -3.91 -2.16
CA TRP A 125 1.40 -5.30 -2.39
C TRP A 125 0.30 -6.08 -3.10
N THR A 126 -0.96 -5.94 -2.66
CA THR A 126 -2.10 -6.57 -3.33
C THR A 126 -2.25 -6.09 -4.78
N ALA A 127 -2.01 -4.80 -5.04
CA ALA A 127 -2.02 -4.24 -6.39
C ALA A 127 -0.96 -4.90 -7.28
N LEU A 128 0.28 -5.03 -6.79
CA LEU A 128 1.36 -5.71 -7.49
C LEU A 128 0.99 -7.18 -7.79
N VAL A 129 0.46 -7.89 -6.79
CA VAL A 129 0.04 -9.29 -6.97
C VAL A 129 -1.11 -9.41 -7.98
N VAL A 130 -2.09 -8.49 -7.99
CA VAL A 130 -3.16 -8.48 -9.01
C VAL A 130 -2.63 -8.25 -10.42
N LEU A 131 -1.60 -7.42 -10.59
CA LEU A 131 -1.02 -7.15 -11.90
C LEU A 131 -0.24 -8.35 -12.44
N VAL A 132 0.43 -9.11 -11.57
CA VAL A 132 1.19 -10.31 -11.94
C VAL A 132 0.30 -11.54 -12.05
N LEU A 133 -0.59 -11.73 -11.08
CA LEU A 133 -1.55 -12.82 -10.98
C LEU A 133 -2.97 -12.23 -10.83
N PRO A 134 -3.64 -11.98 -11.97
CA PRO A 134 -5.00 -11.49 -11.98
C PRO A 134 -5.93 -12.43 -11.20
N PRO A 135 -6.83 -11.90 -10.35
CA PRO A 135 -7.80 -12.72 -9.65
C PRO A 135 -8.76 -13.36 -10.65
N GLU A 136 -9.20 -14.59 -10.36
CA GLU A 136 -10.27 -15.24 -11.10
C GLU A 136 -11.55 -14.38 -11.03
N ALA A 137 -12.29 -14.32 -12.14
CA ALA A 137 -13.52 -13.56 -12.20
C ALA A 137 -14.53 -14.16 -11.17
N PRO A 138 -15.26 -13.30 -10.43
CA PRO A 138 -16.30 -13.79 -9.55
C PRO A 138 -17.39 -14.48 -10.40
N THR A 139 -17.61 -15.77 -10.16
CA THR A 139 -18.74 -16.55 -10.68
C THR A 139 -20.05 -16.11 -10.05
#